data_AF-A0A2R6F0X7-F1
#
_entry.id   AF-A0A2R6F0X7-F1
#
_cell.length_a   1.000
_cell.length_b   1.000
_cell.length_c   1.000
_cell.angle_alpha   90.00
_cell.angle_beta   90.00
_cell.angle_gamma   90.00
#
_symmetry.space_group_name_H-M   'P 1'
#
loop_
_entity.id
_entity.type
_entity.pdbx_description
1 polymer ?
#
loop_
_entity_poly.entity_id
_entity_poly.type
_entity_poly.pdbx_seq_one_letter_code
_entity_poly.pdbx_strand_id
1 'polypeptide(L)'
;MSQNNDEGLDAAEEEIDEEPAPEAPGADPRNDPDVEAENEEASTEETTTAEANEVESAATGTDAEEAGETAIEEDEPSGPALDDDVMPEAEAEADLLIPVEDYLGAGVHIGTQQKTKDMERFIHRVRTDGLYVLDVSQTDDRIRTAASFLANYDPEGILVASSRQYGQYPAETFADAVGARARTGRFIPGTLTNPNYRGYIEPDVVVVTDPIGDAQAVTEAITVGIPVIAMCDSNNLLSNVDLVIPTNNKGRRALSVVYWLLANETLDRRGTEPSFSLSDFETEI
;
A
#
# COMPACT_ATOMS: atom_id res chain seq x y z
N MET A 1 -17.47 75.03 -41.22
CA MET A 1 -16.57 74.45 -42.23
C MET A 1 -17.27 73.22 -42.78
N SER A 2 -17.82 73.35 -43.99
CA SER A 2 -17.50 72.52 -45.18
C SER A 2 -17.95 71.06 -45.02
N GLN A 3 -19.02 70.68 -45.74
CA GLN A 3 -18.99 70.06 -47.09
C GLN A 3 -18.54 68.59 -46.99
N ASN A 4 -19.43 67.63 -47.21
CA ASN A 4 -19.87 67.04 -48.50
C ASN A 4 -19.19 65.68 -48.71
N ASN A 5 -20.00 64.69 -49.08
CA ASN A 5 -19.79 63.58 -50.04
C ASN A 5 -20.62 62.38 -49.52
N ASP A 6 -21.78 62.07 -50.09
CA ASP A 6 -22.07 61.52 -51.45
C ASP A 6 -21.67 60.04 -51.56
N GLU A 7 -22.49 59.31 -52.33
CA GLU A 7 -22.41 57.89 -52.71
C GLU A 7 -22.90 56.90 -51.64
N GLY A 8 -23.78 55.94 -51.92
CA GLY A 8 -24.36 55.48 -53.17
C GLY A 8 -24.91 54.06 -52.96
N LEU A 9 -26.16 53.86 -53.35
CA LEU A 9 -26.76 52.69 -54.03
C LEU A 9 -26.63 51.25 -53.48
N ASP A 10 -27.83 50.64 -53.39
CA ASP A 10 -28.23 49.28 -53.80
C ASP A 10 -27.69 48.02 -53.12
N ALA A 11 -28.63 47.21 -52.62
CA ALA A 11 -28.88 45.79 -52.95
C ALA A 11 -29.57 45.13 -51.73
N ALA A 12 -30.87 44.89 -51.79
CA ALA A 12 -31.52 43.70 -52.37
C ALA A 12 -31.59 42.53 -51.37
N GLU A 13 -32.82 42.06 -51.24
CA GLU A 13 -33.33 40.97 -50.41
C GLU A 13 -32.65 39.63 -50.75
N GLU A 14 -32.50 38.76 -49.75
CA GLU A 14 -32.65 37.31 -49.92
C GLU A 14 -32.93 36.66 -48.55
N GLU A 15 -34.21 36.40 -48.29
CA GLU A 15 -34.63 35.32 -47.39
C GLU A 15 -34.31 33.99 -48.06
N ILE A 16 -33.65 33.07 -47.34
CA ILE A 16 -33.54 31.67 -47.75
C ILE A 16 -33.85 30.78 -46.54
N ASP A 17 -34.79 29.88 -46.80
CA ASP A 17 -35.43 28.87 -45.95
C ASP A 17 -34.52 28.14 -44.94
N GLU A 18 -35.07 27.98 -43.73
CA GLU A 18 -34.62 27.02 -42.73
C GLU A 18 -35.26 25.65 -43.05
N GLU A 19 -34.50 24.71 -43.61
CA GLU A 19 -34.97 23.33 -43.85
C GLU A 19 -35.24 22.59 -42.52
N PRO A 20 -36.41 21.96 -42.32
CA PRO A 20 -36.64 21.06 -41.20
C PRO A 20 -36.07 19.66 -41.50
N ALA A 21 -35.36 19.09 -40.52
CA ALA A 21 -34.80 17.74 -40.56
C ALA A 21 -35.90 16.66 -40.77
N PRO A 22 -35.62 15.57 -41.53
CA PRO A 22 -36.60 14.50 -41.72
C PRO A 22 -36.67 13.54 -40.52
N GLU A 23 -37.88 13.36 -40.00
CA GLU A 23 -38.25 12.37 -38.98
C GLU A 23 -38.03 10.93 -39.49
N ALA A 24 -37.42 10.08 -38.66
CA ALA A 24 -37.31 8.65 -38.91
C ALA A 24 -38.61 7.92 -38.52
N PRO A 25 -39.19 7.05 -39.38
CA PRO A 25 -40.39 6.31 -39.03
C PRO A 25 -40.06 5.05 -38.22
N GLY A 26 -40.88 4.79 -37.21
CA GLY A 26 -40.78 3.65 -36.31
C GLY A 26 -41.08 2.30 -36.97
N ALA A 27 -40.60 1.25 -36.30
CA ALA A 27 -41.07 -0.12 -36.46
C ALA A 27 -41.25 -0.76 -35.07
N ASP A 28 -42.49 -1.14 -34.81
CA ASP A 28 -43.09 -1.74 -33.62
C ASP A 28 -42.63 -3.22 -33.40
N PRO A 29 -42.73 -3.77 -32.17
CA PRO A 29 -42.22 -5.08 -31.78
C PRO A 29 -43.26 -6.20 -31.92
N ARG A 30 -42.82 -7.39 -32.35
CA ARG A 30 -43.55 -8.66 -32.27
C ARG A 30 -42.48 -9.76 -32.11
N ASN A 31 -42.30 -10.37 -30.94
CA ASN A 31 -43.06 -11.49 -30.39
C ASN A 31 -43.12 -12.70 -31.34
N ASP A 32 -42.28 -13.73 -31.12
CA ASP A 32 -42.67 -15.00 -30.48
C ASP A 32 -41.46 -15.99 -30.41
N PRO A 33 -41.55 -17.09 -29.63
CA PRO A 33 -40.44 -17.72 -28.89
C PRO A 33 -40.12 -19.14 -29.42
N ASP A 34 -39.49 -19.96 -28.57
CA ASP A 34 -39.30 -21.42 -28.66
C ASP A 34 -38.07 -21.93 -29.43
N VAL A 35 -36.99 -22.20 -28.68
CA VAL A 35 -36.33 -23.52 -28.70
C VAL A 35 -35.83 -23.82 -27.28
N GLU A 36 -36.65 -24.54 -26.50
CA GLU A 36 -36.16 -25.44 -25.47
C GLU A 36 -35.61 -26.70 -26.14
N ALA A 37 -34.43 -27.14 -25.72
CA ALA A 37 -34.03 -28.54 -25.79
C ALA A 37 -33.13 -28.83 -24.59
N GLU A 38 -33.75 -29.49 -23.62
CA GLU A 38 -33.20 -30.10 -22.43
C GLU A 38 -32.07 -31.08 -22.75
N ASN A 39 -31.07 -31.18 -21.86
CA ASN A 39 -30.50 -32.48 -21.52
C ASN A 39 -29.90 -32.42 -20.10
N GLU A 40 -30.72 -32.76 -19.11
CA GLU A 40 -30.26 -33.32 -17.84
C GLU A 40 -30.22 -34.84 -17.98
N GLU A 41 -29.08 -35.47 -17.71
CA GLU A 41 -29.07 -36.81 -17.10
C GLU A 41 -28.00 -36.88 -16.01
N ALA A 42 -28.37 -37.57 -14.95
CA ALA A 42 -27.80 -37.54 -13.62
C ALA A 42 -26.88 -38.75 -13.32
N SER A 43 -26.13 -38.59 -12.23
CA SER A 43 -25.69 -39.64 -11.28
C SER A 43 -24.66 -40.68 -11.75
N THR A 44 -23.54 -40.77 -11.03
CA THR A 44 -23.33 -41.88 -10.08
C THR A 44 -22.07 -41.65 -9.23
N GLU A 45 -22.24 -41.89 -7.94
CA GLU A 45 -21.17 -42.09 -6.97
C GLU A 45 -20.32 -43.30 -7.37
N GLU A 46 -19.00 -43.23 -7.17
CA GLU A 46 -18.25 -44.44 -6.82
C GLU A 46 -17.13 -44.11 -5.83
N THR A 47 -17.35 -44.60 -4.62
CA THR A 47 -16.37 -44.78 -3.55
C THR A 47 -15.44 -45.91 -3.95
N THR A 48 -14.12 -45.70 -3.91
CA THR A 48 -13.19 -46.81 -3.73
C THR A 48 -12.11 -46.46 -2.71
N THR A 49 -12.10 -47.30 -1.68
CA THR A 49 -11.17 -47.40 -0.56
C THR A 49 -10.21 -48.54 -0.88
N ALA A 50 -8.89 -48.35 -0.69
CA ALA A 50 -7.81 -49.35 -0.56
C ALA A 50 -6.49 -48.64 -0.89
N GLU A 51 -5.35 -48.82 -0.23
CA GLU A 51 -4.88 -49.90 0.63
C GLU A 51 -3.72 -49.34 1.48
N ALA A 52 -3.73 -49.67 2.77
CA ALA A 52 -2.55 -49.61 3.62
C ALA A 52 -1.64 -50.80 3.29
N ASN A 53 -0.33 -50.60 3.29
CA ASN A 53 0.63 -51.70 3.32
C ASN A 53 1.69 -51.40 4.39
N GLU A 54 1.48 -52.00 5.56
CA GLU A 54 2.50 -52.20 6.58
C GLU A 54 3.16 -53.57 6.33
N VAL A 55 4.48 -53.60 6.16
CA VAL A 55 5.30 -54.76 6.50
C VAL A 55 6.66 -54.25 6.99
N GLU A 56 6.87 -54.23 8.30
CA GLU A 56 8.14 -54.70 8.86
C GLU A 56 7.96 -55.20 10.29
N SER A 57 8.11 -56.50 10.43
CA SER A 57 8.21 -57.26 11.67
C SER A 57 9.64 -57.24 12.19
N ALA A 58 9.84 -57.09 13.49
CA ALA A 58 10.48 -58.10 14.35
C ALA A 58 10.78 -57.53 15.74
N ALA A 59 10.21 -58.20 16.74
CA ALA A 59 10.49 -58.01 18.16
C ALA A 59 11.87 -58.57 18.55
N THR A 60 12.53 -57.96 19.53
CA THR A 60 13.05 -58.68 20.70
C THR A 60 13.34 -57.71 21.84
N GLY A 61 12.63 -57.87 22.95
CA GLY A 61 13.00 -57.30 24.24
C GLY A 61 13.95 -58.25 24.99
N THR A 62 14.72 -57.71 25.92
CA THR A 62 15.26 -58.46 27.05
C THR A 62 15.45 -57.50 28.23
N ASP A 63 15.12 -58.02 29.40
CA ASP A 63 14.83 -57.37 30.67
C ASP A 63 16.02 -56.70 31.41
N ALA A 64 15.61 -55.92 32.42
CA ALA A 64 16.30 -55.32 33.57
C ALA A 64 17.21 -56.32 34.35
N GLU A 65 18.08 -55.98 35.31
CA GLU A 65 18.03 -54.95 36.37
C GLU A 65 19.39 -54.93 37.14
N GLU A 66 19.46 -54.05 38.15
CA GLU A 66 20.50 -53.78 39.17
C GLU A 66 21.66 -52.86 38.81
N ALA A 67 22.12 -51.93 39.65
CA ALA A 67 21.63 -51.14 40.80
C ALA A 67 22.91 -50.49 41.37
N GLY A 68 22.90 -49.19 41.63
CA GLY A 68 24.06 -48.49 42.18
C GLY A 68 23.76 -47.01 42.40
N GLU A 69 23.19 -46.70 43.56
CA GLU A 69 22.92 -45.37 44.09
C GLU A 69 24.21 -44.52 44.21
N THR A 70 24.10 -43.20 43.95
CA THR A 70 24.33 -42.17 44.99
C THR A 70 24.07 -40.74 44.50
N ALA A 71 23.33 -40.02 45.35
CA ALA A 71 23.29 -38.58 45.59
C ALA A 71 22.72 -37.62 44.52
N ILE A 72 21.49 -37.18 44.79
CA ILE A 72 20.76 -36.05 44.22
C ILE A 72 21.14 -34.80 45.03
N GLU A 73 21.54 -33.72 44.36
CA GLU A 73 21.45 -32.36 44.89
C GLU A 73 20.26 -31.66 44.22
N GLU A 74 19.31 -31.24 45.05
CA GLU A 74 18.08 -30.54 44.68
C GLU A 74 18.39 -29.04 44.49
N ASP A 75 18.04 -28.48 43.34
CA ASP A 75 17.89 -27.03 43.17
C ASP A 75 16.50 -26.79 42.54
N GLU A 76 15.58 -26.34 43.40
CA GLU A 76 14.22 -25.91 43.05
C GLU A 76 14.27 -24.62 42.21
N PRO A 77 13.61 -24.52 41.05
CA PRO A 77 13.29 -23.22 40.49
C PRO A 77 12.07 -22.65 41.22
N SER A 78 12.33 -21.71 42.13
CA SER A 78 11.34 -20.80 42.69
C SER A 78 10.50 -20.14 41.58
N GLY A 79 9.18 -20.09 41.78
CA GLY A 79 8.22 -19.50 40.84
C GLY A 79 8.52 -18.03 40.48
N PRO A 80 7.89 -17.49 39.42
CA PRO A 80 8.20 -16.15 38.95
C PRO A 80 7.68 -15.13 39.96
N ALA A 81 8.62 -14.42 40.60
CA ALA A 81 8.31 -13.19 41.31
C ALA A 81 7.90 -12.14 40.27
N LEU A 82 6.72 -11.56 40.49
CA LEU A 82 6.27 -10.36 39.80
C LEU A 82 7.11 -9.19 40.31
N ASP A 83 8.14 -8.80 39.55
CA ASP A 83 8.78 -7.50 39.71
C ASP A 83 7.98 -6.47 38.91
N ASP A 84 7.02 -5.85 39.61
CA ASP A 84 6.68 -4.44 39.36
C ASP A 84 7.84 -3.58 39.86
N ASP A 85 8.16 -2.53 39.10
CA ASP A 85 9.13 -1.46 39.36
C ASP A 85 10.62 -1.76 39.13
N VAL A 86 11.07 -1.51 37.90
CA VAL A 86 11.85 -0.32 37.51
C VAL A 86 12.37 -0.60 36.09
N MET A 87 11.71 -0.03 35.08
CA MET A 87 12.34 0.23 33.79
C MET A 87 13.64 1.02 34.08
N PRO A 88 14.82 0.59 33.58
CA PRO A 88 15.95 1.50 33.60
C PRO A 88 15.60 2.65 32.65
N GLU A 89 15.43 3.86 33.19
CA GLU A 89 15.25 5.12 32.46
C GLU A 89 16.48 5.49 31.57
N ALA A 90 17.30 4.51 31.17
CA ALA A 90 18.64 4.69 30.63
C ALA A 90 19.00 3.75 29.47
N GLU A 91 18.02 3.17 28.79
CA GLU A 91 18.22 2.57 27.45
C GLU A 91 17.45 3.41 26.42
N ALA A 92 18.16 4.43 25.91
CA ALA A 92 17.87 5.20 24.70
C ALA A 92 16.56 6.01 24.69
N GLU A 93 16.69 7.28 25.07
CA GLU A 93 16.18 8.37 24.21
C GLU A 93 16.82 8.14 22.82
N ALA A 94 16.23 7.24 22.02
CA ALA A 94 16.61 7.12 20.63
C ALA A 94 16.33 8.48 20.00
N ASP A 95 17.28 9.02 19.25
CA ASP A 95 17.09 10.22 18.42
C ASP A 95 16.05 9.88 17.34
N LEU A 96 14.78 9.89 17.72
CA LEU A 96 13.61 9.62 16.89
C LEU A 96 13.07 10.96 16.39
N LEU A 97 12.51 10.97 15.18
CA LEU A 97 11.94 12.19 14.59
C LEU A 97 10.77 12.75 15.41
N ILE A 98 9.99 11.87 16.03
CA ILE A 98 8.91 12.19 16.95
C ILE A 98 8.97 11.32 18.21
N PRO A 99 8.36 11.76 19.32
CA PRO A 99 8.24 10.96 20.52
C PRO A 99 7.62 9.58 20.24
N VAL A 100 8.06 8.56 20.98
CA VAL A 100 7.59 7.17 20.82
C VAL A 100 6.08 7.09 21.01
N GLU A 101 5.54 7.90 21.90
CA GLU A 101 4.11 7.98 22.22
C GLU A 101 3.27 8.36 21.00
N ASP A 102 3.78 9.23 20.14
CA ASP A 102 3.07 9.69 18.94
C ASP A 102 3.04 8.60 17.87
N TYR A 103 4.16 7.87 17.67
CA TYR A 103 4.19 6.68 16.81
C TYR A 103 3.23 5.59 17.30
N LEU A 104 3.20 5.35 18.62
CA LEU A 104 2.30 4.36 19.22
C LEU A 104 0.84 4.80 19.14
N GLY A 105 0.54 6.08 19.41
CA GLY A 105 -0.80 6.66 19.36
C GLY A 105 -1.39 6.70 17.94
N ALA A 106 -0.54 6.81 16.92
CA ALA A 106 -0.94 6.71 15.52
C ALA A 106 -1.13 5.25 15.03
N GLY A 107 -0.61 4.26 15.78
CA GLY A 107 -0.74 2.85 15.44
C GLY A 107 0.19 2.37 14.33
N VAL A 108 1.34 3.03 14.14
CA VAL A 108 2.36 2.70 13.12
C VAL A 108 2.94 1.29 13.32
N HIS A 109 3.08 0.87 14.57
CA HIS A 109 3.62 -0.42 14.99
C HIS A 109 2.66 -1.61 14.80
N ILE A 110 1.37 -1.36 14.55
CA ILE A 110 0.35 -2.42 14.49
C ILE A 110 0.37 -3.06 13.11
N GLY A 111 0.90 -4.26 13.00
CA GLY A 111 0.85 -5.06 11.78
C GLY A 111 -0.38 -5.97 11.67
N THR A 112 -0.29 -6.98 10.82
CA THR A 112 -1.36 -7.95 10.56
C THR A 112 -1.15 -9.27 11.30
N GLN A 113 -2.04 -10.25 11.09
CA GLN A 113 -1.87 -11.63 11.57
C GLN A 113 -0.99 -12.49 10.64
N GLN A 114 -0.70 -12.02 9.43
CA GLN A 114 0.12 -12.72 8.45
C GLN A 114 1.52 -12.12 8.44
N LYS A 115 2.54 -12.97 8.27
CA LYS A 115 3.92 -12.53 8.08
C LYS A 115 4.51 -13.11 6.80
N THR A 116 5.35 -12.33 6.14
CA THR A 116 6.25 -12.80 5.08
C THR A 116 7.66 -13.00 5.65
N LYS A 117 8.44 -13.87 5.03
CA LYS A 117 9.83 -14.15 5.43
C LYS A 117 10.71 -12.88 5.37
N ASP A 118 10.46 -12.03 4.39
CA ASP A 118 11.24 -10.82 4.15
C ASP A 118 11.01 -9.75 5.24
N MET A 119 9.81 -9.73 5.83
CA MET A 119 9.43 -8.78 6.87
C MET A 119 9.81 -9.22 8.28
N GLU A 120 10.28 -10.46 8.48
CA GLU A 120 10.62 -10.99 9.82
C GLU A 120 11.65 -10.13 10.55
N ARG A 121 12.58 -9.50 9.83
CA ARG A 121 13.61 -8.60 10.40
C ARG A 121 13.07 -7.31 11.01
N PHE A 122 11.88 -6.88 10.58
CA PHE A 122 11.23 -5.65 11.05
C PHE A 122 10.18 -5.91 12.14
N ILE A 123 9.93 -7.18 12.48
CA ILE A 123 8.96 -7.57 13.49
C ILE A 123 9.69 -7.71 14.83
N HIS A 124 9.27 -6.93 15.83
CA HIS A 124 9.83 -6.99 17.18
C HIS A 124 9.22 -8.13 18.00
N ARG A 125 7.89 -8.21 18.05
CA ARG A 125 7.16 -9.23 18.84
C ARG A 125 5.77 -9.51 18.31
N VAL A 126 5.14 -10.56 18.83
CA VAL A 126 3.73 -10.88 18.58
C VAL A 126 2.90 -10.46 19.79
N ARG A 127 1.74 -9.83 19.56
CA ARG A 127 0.78 -9.50 20.62
C ARG A 127 -0.06 -10.73 21.00
N THR A 128 -0.72 -10.69 22.15
CA THR A 128 -1.68 -11.71 22.60
C THR A 128 -2.78 -12.00 21.59
N ASP A 129 -3.16 -11.00 20.79
CA ASP A 129 -4.22 -11.11 19.78
C ASP A 129 -3.74 -11.72 18.45
N GLY A 130 -2.47 -12.10 18.36
CA GLY A 130 -1.85 -12.65 17.15
C GLY A 130 -1.45 -11.60 16.11
N LEU A 131 -1.52 -10.29 16.43
CA LEU A 131 -0.98 -9.23 15.58
C LEU A 131 0.54 -9.11 15.75
N TYR A 132 1.25 -9.01 14.63
CA TYR A 132 2.68 -8.71 14.63
C TYR A 132 2.91 -7.23 14.96
N VAL A 133 3.88 -6.96 15.83
CA VAL A 133 4.30 -5.62 16.21
C VAL A 133 5.58 -5.28 15.46
N LEU A 134 5.54 -4.23 14.66
CA LEU A 134 6.69 -3.69 13.93
C LEU A 134 7.57 -2.86 14.87
N ASP A 135 8.87 -2.86 14.59
CA ASP A 135 9.87 -2.06 15.30
C ASP A 135 9.88 -0.60 14.80
N VAL A 136 9.52 0.32 15.69
CA VAL A 136 9.41 1.76 15.39
C VAL A 136 10.79 2.39 15.13
N SER A 137 11.85 1.93 15.80
CA SER A 137 13.19 2.46 15.59
C SER A 137 13.67 2.19 14.18
N GLN A 138 13.42 0.98 13.66
CA GLN A 138 13.72 0.64 12.27
C GLN A 138 12.85 1.42 11.28
N THR A 139 11.60 1.75 11.63
CA THR A 139 10.76 2.62 10.81
C THR A 139 11.37 4.01 10.67
N ASP A 140 11.84 4.61 11.77
CA ASP A 140 12.44 5.96 11.77
C ASP A 140 13.70 6.02 10.90
N ASP A 141 14.63 5.06 11.07
CA ASP A 141 15.85 4.95 10.27
C ASP A 141 15.55 4.85 8.76
N ARG A 142 14.49 4.12 8.41
CA ARG A 142 14.05 3.95 7.02
C ARG A 142 13.38 5.20 6.47
N ILE A 143 12.63 5.93 7.29
CA ILE A 143 12.06 7.24 6.93
C ILE A 143 13.20 8.23 6.65
N ARG A 144 14.20 8.33 7.52
CA ARG A 144 15.38 9.20 7.30
C ARG A 144 16.13 8.84 6.01
N THR A 145 16.30 7.53 5.76
CA THR A 145 16.95 7.04 4.52
C THR A 145 16.11 7.38 3.28
N ALA A 146 14.79 7.21 3.34
CA ALA A 146 13.89 7.51 2.24
C ALA A 146 13.83 9.01 1.95
N ALA A 147 13.73 9.86 2.97
CA ALA A 147 13.77 11.31 2.82
C ALA A 147 15.13 11.79 2.29
N SER A 148 16.24 11.19 2.73
CA SER A 148 17.57 11.44 2.17
C SER A 148 17.63 11.11 0.68
N PHE A 149 17.01 10.01 0.27
CA PHE A 149 16.95 9.58 -1.12
C PHE A 149 16.09 10.55 -1.95
N LEU A 150 14.87 10.87 -1.50
CA LEU A 150 13.94 11.78 -2.16
C LEU A 150 14.47 13.21 -2.28
N ALA A 151 15.28 13.67 -1.32
CA ALA A 151 15.90 15.00 -1.37
C ALA A 151 16.85 15.19 -2.56
N ASN A 152 17.42 14.10 -3.11
CA ASN A 152 18.34 14.17 -4.25
C ASN A 152 17.62 14.29 -5.61
N TYR A 153 16.31 14.07 -5.65
CA TYR A 153 15.51 14.12 -6.88
C TYR A 153 14.78 15.46 -6.99
N ASP A 154 14.53 15.86 -8.23
CA ASP A 154 13.69 17.02 -8.51
C ASP A 154 12.23 16.76 -8.08
N PRO A 155 11.54 17.75 -7.50
CA PRO A 155 10.14 17.61 -7.05
C PRO A 155 9.24 16.97 -8.11
N GLU A 156 9.32 17.43 -9.36
CA GLU A 156 8.46 16.97 -10.44
C GLU A 156 8.71 15.51 -10.88
N GLY A 157 9.90 14.99 -10.59
CA GLY A 157 10.31 13.62 -10.89
C GLY A 157 9.83 12.60 -9.86
N ILE A 158 9.25 13.04 -8.74
CA ILE A 158 8.69 12.14 -7.72
C ILE A 158 7.23 11.85 -8.06
N LEU A 159 6.89 10.58 -8.20
CA LEU A 159 5.51 10.12 -8.32
C LEU A 159 5.06 9.40 -7.04
N VAL A 160 3.96 9.84 -6.45
CA VAL A 160 3.31 9.12 -5.35
C VAL A 160 2.08 8.41 -5.86
N ALA A 161 1.98 7.10 -5.61
CA ALA A 161 0.86 6.27 -6.00
C ALA A 161 0.17 5.69 -4.76
N SER A 162 -1.16 5.83 -4.71
CA SER A 162 -1.98 5.24 -3.65
C SER A 162 -3.38 4.91 -4.14
N SER A 163 -3.71 3.62 -4.21
CA SER A 163 -5.06 3.13 -4.49
C SER A 163 -5.93 3.06 -3.25
N ARG A 164 -5.32 2.98 -2.06
CA ARG A 164 -6.03 2.81 -0.78
C ARG A 164 -6.78 4.08 -0.39
N GLN A 165 -8.04 3.95 0.01
CA GLN A 165 -8.89 5.10 0.38
C GLN A 165 -8.26 5.99 1.46
N TYR A 166 -7.70 5.40 2.52
CA TYR A 166 -7.05 6.15 3.59
C TYR A 166 -5.65 6.68 3.22
N GLY A 167 -5.05 6.19 2.13
CA GLY A 167 -3.75 6.64 1.64
C GLY A 167 -3.84 7.74 0.58
N GLN A 168 -5.00 7.92 -0.06
CA GLN A 168 -5.19 8.92 -1.11
C GLN A 168 -4.95 10.33 -0.60
N TYR A 169 -5.61 10.71 0.50
CA TYR A 169 -5.51 12.07 1.05
C TYR A 169 -4.09 12.40 1.55
N PRO A 170 -3.43 11.58 2.40
CA PRO A 170 -2.05 11.83 2.81
C PRO A 170 -1.06 11.87 1.63
N ALA A 171 -1.28 11.07 0.58
CA ALA A 171 -0.42 11.06 -0.61
C ALA A 171 -0.58 12.33 -1.45
N GLU A 172 -1.80 12.86 -1.58
CA GLU A 172 -2.07 14.16 -2.21
C GLU A 172 -1.44 15.30 -1.42
N THR A 173 -1.67 15.36 -0.11
CA THR A 173 -1.06 16.40 0.75
C THR A 173 0.47 16.34 0.73
N PHE A 174 1.05 15.14 0.73
CA PHE A 174 2.50 14.97 0.56
C PHE A 174 2.99 15.53 -0.78
N ALA A 175 2.25 15.25 -1.86
CA ALA A 175 2.61 15.72 -3.18
C ALA A 175 2.53 17.25 -3.28
N ASP A 176 1.50 17.86 -2.70
CA ASP A 176 1.37 19.32 -2.62
C ASP A 176 2.50 19.95 -1.77
N ALA A 177 2.89 19.29 -0.68
CA ALA A 177 3.96 19.77 0.19
C ALA A 177 5.36 19.72 -0.45
N VAL A 178 5.66 18.63 -1.14
CA VAL A 178 7.00 18.40 -1.74
C VAL A 178 7.09 18.99 -3.15
N GLY A 179 5.95 19.28 -3.78
CA GLY A 179 5.85 19.62 -5.21
C GLY A 179 5.92 18.39 -6.13
N ALA A 180 5.56 17.22 -5.61
CA ALA A 180 5.57 15.96 -6.33
C ALA A 180 4.28 15.74 -7.14
N ARG A 181 4.27 14.74 -8.02
CA ARG A 181 3.07 14.34 -8.77
C ARG A 181 2.36 13.23 -8.00
N ALA A 182 1.05 13.37 -7.76
CA ALA A 182 0.25 12.31 -7.17
C ALA A 182 -0.63 11.60 -8.21
N ARG A 183 -0.71 10.27 -8.10
CA ARG A 183 -1.72 9.43 -8.75
C ARG A 183 -2.45 8.62 -7.69
N THR A 184 -3.55 9.19 -7.23
CA THR A 184 -4.45 8.60 -6.25
C THR A 184 -5.59 7.84 -6.92
N GLY A 185 -6.09 6.82 -6.22
CA GLY A 185 -7.18 5.98 -6.69
C GLY A 185 -6.72 4.89 -7.66
N ARG A 186 -7.55 4.59 -8.65
CA ARG A 186 -7.28 3.48 -9.57
C ARG A 186 -6.11 3.84 -10.51
N PHE A 187 -4.99 3.14 -10.36
CA PHE A 187 -3.86 3.26 -11.27
C PHE A 187 -4.24 2.72 -12.66
N ILE A 188 -4.10 3.56 -13.69
CA ILE A 188 -4.45 3.18 -15.06
C ILE A 188 -3.25 2.46 -15.68
N PRO A 189 -3.42 1.21 -16.15
CA PRO A 189 -2.34 0.50 -16.80
C PRO A 189 -1.80 1.27 -18.01
N GLY A 190 -0.48 1.37 -18.13
CA GLY A 190 0.20 2.14 -19.17
C GLY A 190 0.52 3.58 -18.77
N THR A 191 0.32 3.96 -17.51
CA THR A 191 0.69 5.30 -17.01
C THR A 191 2.21 5.52 -17.08
N LEU A 192 3.04 4.49 -16.87
CA LEU A 192 4.51 4.61 -16.94
C LEU A 192 5.10 3.96 -18.19
N THR A 193 4.36 3.07 -18.87
CA THR A 193 4.90 2.29 -19.99
C THR A 193 4.43 2.70 -21.37
N ASN A 194 3.33 3.46 -21.50
CA ASN A 194 2.73 3.80 -22.79
C ASN A 194 2.79 5.31 -23.09
N PRO A 195 3.74 5.78 -23.93
CA PRO A 195 3.86 7.20 -24.31
C PRO A 195 2.65 7.77 -25.04
N ASN A 196 1.82 6.94 -25.68
CA ASN A 196 0.63 7.41 -26.38
C ASN A 196 -0.56 7.69 -25.44
N TYR A 197 -0.45 7.31 -24.18
CA TYR A 197 -1.49 7.57 -23.19
C TYR A 197 -1.44 9.04 -22.74
N ARG A 198 -2.59 9.72 -22.70
CA ARG A 198 -2.65 11.14 -22.31
C ARG A 198 -2.17 11.41 -20.88
N GLY A 199 -2.29 10.44 -20.00
CA GLY A 199 -1.84 10.53 -18.61
C GLY A 199 -0.45 9.95 -18.37
N TYR A 200 0.33 9.71 -19.42
CA TYR A 200 1.70 9.19 -19.34
C TYR A 200 2.60 10.12 -18.53
N ILE A 201 3.36 9.54 -17.60
CA ILE A 201 4.30 10.26 -16.75
C ILE A 201 5.60 9.45 -16.70
N GLU A 202 6.72 10.14 -16.79
CA GLU A 202 8.07 9.59 -16.60
C GLU A 202 8.64 10.14 -15.28
N PRO A 203 8.42 9.45 -14.14
CA PRO A 203 9.04 9.82 -12.88
C PRO A 203 10.42 9.18 -12.75
N ASP A 204 11.31 9.83 -11.99
CA ASP A 204 12.62 9.31 -11.62
C ASP A 204 12.56 8.40 -10.39
N VAL A 205 11.51 8.53 -9.57
CA VAL A 205 11.26 7.71 -8.39
C VAL A 205 9.77 7.57 -8.12
N VAL A 206 9.33 6.38 -7.72
CA VAL A 206 7.95 6.11 -7.32
C VAL A 206 7.86 5.79 -5.83
N VAL A 207 6.97 6.47 -5.12
CA VAL A 207 6.60 6.20 -3.73
C VAL A 207 5.22 5.55 -3.70
N VAL A 208 5.11 4.38 -3.10
CA VAL A 208 3.90 3.55 -3.10
C VAL A 208 3.40 3.32 -1.67
N THR A 209 2.10 3.48 -1.43
CA THR A 209 1.51 3.23 -0.10
C THR A 209 1.40 1.74 0.23
N ASP A 210 1.07 0.89 -0.75
CA ASP A 210 1.00 -0.55 -0.52
C ASP A 210 1.39 -1.32 -1.78
N PRO A 211 2.46 -2.13 -1.75
CA PRO A 211 2.88 -2.88 -2.94
C PRO A 211 1.85 -3.94 -3.38
N ILE A 212 0.91 -4.37 -2.52
CA ILE A 212 -0.17 -5.29 -2.91
C ILE A 212 -1.29 -4.52 -3.62
N GLY A 213 -1.79 -3.43 -3.01
CA GLY A 213 -2.84 -2.59 -3.61
C GLY A 213 -2.41 -1.90 -4.90
N ASP A 214 -1.16 -1.45 -4.95
CA ASP A 214 -0.59 -0.66 -6.04
C ASP A 214 0.35 -1.51 -6.93
N ALA A 215 0.13 -2.82 -6.98
CA ALA A 215 0.97 -3.76 -7.73
C ALA A 215 1.18 -3.37 -9.19
N GLN A 216 0.19 -2.70 -9.82
CA GLN A 216 0.31 -2.19 -11.19
C GLN A 216 1.39 -1.12 -11.30
N ALA A 217 1.42 -0.15 -10.38
CA ALA A 217 2.43 0.91 -10.36
C ALA A 217 3.82 0.32 -10.13
N VAL A 218 3.95 -0.63 -9.20
CA VAL A 218 5.21 -1.34 -8.90
C VAL A 218 5.70 -2.13 -10.12
N THR A 219 4.82 -2.89 -10.79
CA THR A 219 5.18 -3.70 -11.95
C THR A 219 5.62 -2.84 -13.13
N GLU A 220 4.92 -1.73 -13.38
CA GLU A 220 5.30 -0.80 -14.44
C GLU A 220 6.61 -0.07 -14.13
N ALA A 221 6.82 0.37 -12.88
CA ALA A 221 8.07 1.01 -12.45
C ALA A 221 9.27 0.08 -12.68
N ILE A 222 9.17 -1.21 -12.32
CA ILE A 222 10.20 -2.22 -12.56
C ILE A 222 10.45 -2.43 -14.06
N THR A 223 9.38 -2.44 -14.86
CA THR A 223 9.50 -2.64 -16.32
C THR A 223 10.28 -1.51 -16.97
N VAL A 224 10.11 -0.27 -16.48
CA VAL A 224 10.82 0.92 -16.98
C VAL A 224 12.22 1.05 -16.34
N GLY A 225 12.42 0.48 -15.15
CA GLY A 225 13.67 0.59 -14.38
C GLY A 225 13.71 1.79 -13.42
N ILE A 226 12.54 2.23 -12.95
CA ILE A 226 12.39 3.33 -12.00
C ILE A 226 12.45 2.75 -10.57
N PRO A 227 13.25 3.32 -9.66
CA PRO A 227 13.34 2.87 -8.27
C PRO A 227 12.01 3.04 -7.53
N VAL A 228 11.65 2.02 -6.74
CA VAL A 228 10.40 1.96 -5.98
C VAL A 228 10.66 2.02 -4.48
N ILE A 229 10.08 3.02 -3.83
CA ILE A 229 9.98 3.13 -2.37
C ILE A 229 8.57 2.70 -1.97
N ALA A 230 8.42 1.77 -1.04
CA ALA A 230 7.09 1.32 -0.62
C ALA A 230 6.93 1.23 0.90
N MET A 231 5.75 1.63 1.37
CA MET A 231 5.30 1.38 2.73
C MET A 231 4.80 -0.06 2.85
N CYS A 232 5.46 -0.84 3.70
CA CYS A 232 5.23 -2.28 3.81
C CYS A 232 4.83 -2.65 5.23
N ASP A 233 3.71 -3.35 5.33
CA ASP A 233 3.26 -4.05 6.54
C ASP A 233 3.83 -5.48 6.55
N SER A 234 3.74 -6.15 7.68
CA SER A 234 4.07 -7.56 7.95
C SER A 234 3.71 -8.56 6.84
N ASN A 235 2.62 -8.34 6.12
CA ASN A 235 2.13 -9.25 5.06
C ASN A 235 2.65 -8.91 3.65
N ASN A 236 3.41 -7.82 3.48
CA ASN A 236 3.91 -7.42 2.17
C ASN A 236 5.18 -8.19 1.78
N LEU A 237 5.37 -8.37 0.47
CA LEU A 237 6.57 -8.97 -0.13
C LEU A 237 7.54 -7.86 -0.55
N LEU A 238 8.83 -8.09 -0.38
CA LEU A 238 9.86 -7.06 -0.65
C LEU A 238 10.58 -7.24 -1.99
N SER A 239 10.27 -8.29 -2.77
CA SER A 239 10.99 -8.65 -4.00
C SER A 239 11.04 -7.55 -5.06
N ASN A 240 10.04 -6.67 -5.06
CA ASN A 240 9.79 -5.66 -6.08
C ASN A 240 9.94 -4.22 -5.54
N VAL A 241 10.59 -4.07 -4.38
CA VAL A 241 10.73 -2.79 -3.67
C VAL A 241 12.20 -2.57 -3.36
N ASP A 242 12.75 -1.44 -3.81
CA ASP A 242 14.17 -1.11 -3.59
C ASP A 242 14.41 -0.55 -2.18
N LEU A 243 13.50 0.31 -1.71
CA LEU A 243 13.55 0.88 -0.38
C LEU A 243 12.23 0.67 0.36
N VAL A 244 12.34 0.02 1.51
CA VAL A 244 11.19 -0.42 2.31
C VAL A 244 11.07 0.46 3.54
N ILE A 245 9.86 1.00 3.75
CA ILE A 245 9.48 1.67 4.99
C ILE A 245 8.55 0.72 5.76
N PRO A 246 9.02 0.04 6.82
CA PRO A 246 8.19 -0.87 7.59
C PRO A 246 7.16 -0.06 8.38
N THR A 247 5.88 -0.16 8.03
CA THR A 247 4.82 0.59 8.70
C THR A 247 3.46 -0.05 8.46
N ASN A 248 2.49 0.27 9.31
CA ASN A 248 1.09 -0.03 9.10
C ASN A 248 0.52 0.79 7.92
N ASN A 249 0.31 0.12 6.78
CA ASN A 249 -0.25 0.73 5.56
C ASN A 249 -1.79 0.65 5.45
N LYS A 250 -2.48 0.35 6.57
CA LYS A 250 -3.94 0.24 6.64
C LYS A 250 -4.57 1.29 7.54
N GLY A 251 -3.87 1.69 8.60
CA GLY A 251 -4.35 2.67 9.56
C GLY A 251 -4.39 4.09 8.98
N ARG A 252 -5.50 4.80 9.16
CA ARG A 252 -5.64 6.21 8.75
C ARG A 252 -4.54 7.07 9.36
N ARG A 253 -4.43 7.07 10.68
CA ARG A 253 -3.43 7.85 11.43
C ARG A 253 -2.00 7.43 11.13
N ALA A 254 -1.75 6.14 10.99
CA ALA A 254 -0.42 5.62 10.65
C ALA A 254 0.07 6.16 9.30
N LEU A 255 -0.78 6.12 8.27
CA LEU A 255 -0.44 6.67 6.95
C LEU A 255 -0.22 8.18 7.00
N SER A 256 -1.10 8.93 7.67
CA SER A 256 -0.96 10.38 7.85
C SER A 256 0.38 10.74 8.51
N VAL A 257 0.75 10.08 9.60
CA VAL A 257 2.03 10.33 10.29
C VAL A 257 3.22 10.01 9.41
N VAL A 258 3.23 8.86 8.72
CA VAL A 258 4.37 8.48 7.88
C VAL A 258 4.55 9.42 6.70
N TYR A 259 3.47 9.80 6.01
CA TYR A 259 3.55 10.76 4.91
C TYR A 259 3.96 12.15 5.40
N TRP A 260 3.44 12.60 6.54
CA TRP A 260 3.84 13.87 7.15
C TRP A 260 5.33 13.88 7.52
N LEU A 261 5.83 12.83 8.17
CA LEU A 261 7.25 12.68 8.51
C LEU A 261 8.13 12.67 7.26
N LEU A 262 7.75 11.90 6.22
CA LEU A 262 8.49 11.87 4.96
C LEU A 262 8.51 13.25 4.28
N ALA A 263 7.41 14.00 4.30
CA ALA A 263 7.36 15.34 3.74
C ALA A 263 8.28 16.29 4.50
N ASN A 264 8.13 16.34 5.83
CA ASN A 264 8.91 17.20 6.71
C ASN A 264 10.42 16.95 6.54
N GLU A 265 10.82 15.69 6.63
CA GLU A 265 12.22 15.26 6.60
C GLU A 265 12.84 15.42 5.19
N THR A 266 12.02 15.39 4.13
CA THR A 266 12.45 15.72 2.76
C THR A 266 12.64 17.23 2.57
N LEU A 267 11.72 18.04 3.10
CA LEU A 267 11.80 19.50 3.04
C LEU A 267 12.95 20.06 3.87
N ASP A 268 13.16 19.51 5.07
CA ASP A 268 14.27 19.86 5.96
C ASP A 268 15.62 19.63 5.28
N ARG A 269 15.78 18.51 4.56
CA ARG A 269 17.01 18.25 3.77
C ARG A 269 17.17 19.16 2.56
N ARG A 270 16.08 19.64 1.99
CA ARG A 270 16.09 20.64 0.90
C ARG A 270 16.31 22.06 1.42
N GLY A 271 16.26 22.28 2.74
CA GLY A 271 16.39 23.59 3.36
C GLY A 271 15.15 24.47 3.22
N THR A 272 13.99 23.87 2.95
CA THR A 272 12.70 24.56 2.86
C THR A 272 11.90 24.31 4.14
N GLU A 273 11.26 25.33 4.69
CA GLU A 273 10.45 25.16 5.90
C GLU A 273 9.19 24.32 5.61
N PRO A 274 8.84 23.39 6.51
CA PRO A 274 7.62 22.60 6.38
C PRO A 274 6.39 23.49 6.58
N SER A 275 5.51 23.53 5.58
CA SER A 275 4.29 24.36 5.62
C SER A 275 3.08 23.66 6.23
N PHE A 276 3.16 22.35 6.52
CA PHE A 276 2.02 21.53 6.91
C PHE A 276 2.20 20.90 8.29
N SER A 277 1.13 20.94 9.08
CA SER A 277 1.01 20.27 10.37
C SER A 277 0.48 18.84 10.21
N LEU A 278 0.66 17.99 11.22
CA LEU A 278 0.16 16.61 11.19
C LEU A 278 -1.36 16.53 10.96
N SER A 279 -2.12 17.50 11.49
CA SER A 279 -3.58 17.57 11.29
C SER A 279 -3.97 17.76 9.82
N ASP A 280 -3.12 18.40 9.01
CA ASP A 280 -3.40 18.63 7.59
C ASP A 280 -3.28 17.36 6.76
N PHE A 281 -2.66 16.31 7.31
CA PHE A 281 -2.55 14.99 6.68
C PHE A 281 -3.66 14.03 7.13
N GLU A 282 -4.48 14.39 8.12
CA GLU A 282 -5.62 13.57 8.54
C GLU A 282 -6.87 13.92 7.72
N THR A 283 -7.52 12.91 7.15
CA THR A 283 -8.82 13.10 6.49
C THR A 283 -9.90 13.39 7.52
N GLU A 284 -10.74 14.41 7.30
CA GLU A 284 -11.83 14.83 8.22
C GLU A 284 -13.03 13.86 8.30
N ILE A 285 -12.93 12.65 7.74
CA ILE A 285 -14.06 11.71 7.57
C ILE A 285 -13.83 10.42 8.35
#